data_AF-A0A7G1IAI9-F1
#
_entry.id   AF-A0A7G1IAI9-F1
#
_cell.length_a   1.000
_cell.length_b   1.000
_cell.length_c   1.000
_cell.angle_alpha   90.00
_cell.angle_beta   90.00
_cell.angle_gamma   90.00
#
_symmetry.space_group_name_H-M   'P 1'
#
loop_
_entity.id
_entity.type
_entity.pdbx_description
1 polymer ?
#
loop_
_entity_poly.entity_id
_entity_poly.type
_entity_poly.pdbx_seq_one_letter_code
_entity_poly.pdbx_strand_id
1 'polypeptide(L)'
;MLANATAHGEDRAAGPAREGTALLQGLAICGRCGRRMTVRYHTRRGVEVPDYQCMRHAIQDGGQRCQSVPGGVVDQTVGQLLLDTLTPHALEVALTVEAELDARAAEADALRRGHVERARHRADLARRRYLAVDPDNRLVADSLEADWNNALRALQSAQEDYEHASAAAQAALTDQVKDRIRSLATDFPALWSNPDTPQRDRKRMVRLLVDDVTLHKTDRIHLHVRLRGGQTTSLAVAIPPKAWQVRQTHPDTLAALDRLLDTCTDADTAEALNAAGHRSGEGKPFTARIVLEARRSNNLPSHADRLRAQGLLTNTEIATKLGVHPSTIKSWTTAGILNSHKANDKNERLYEPPTPGDPRLTARQGSPLRNRVSNQPTPGGAL
;
A
#
# COMPACT_ATOMS: atom_id res chain seq x y z
N MET A 1 -32.39 -11.04 5.07
CA MET A 1 -31.90 -11.18 3.67
C MET A 1 -31.69 -9.85 2.94
N LEU A 2 -32.48 -8.79 3.22
CA LEU A 2 -32.37 -7.48 2.53
C LEU A 2 -30.97 -6.81 2.64
N ALA A 3 -30.29 -6.90 3.78
CA ALA A 3 -28.96 -6.31 3.98
C ALA A 3 -27.83 -6.96 3.15
N ASN A 4 -28.03 -8.17 2.61
CA ASN A 4 -27.05 -8.80 1.72
C ASN A 4 -27.23 -8.36 0.26
N ALA A 5 -28.44 -7.94 -0.14
CA ALA A 5 -28.71 -7.46 -1.49
C ALA A 5 -28.03 -6.10 -1.76
N THR A 6 -27.94 -5.22 -0.75
CA THR A 6 -27.26 -3.91 -0.83
C THR A 6 -25.74 -4.03 -0.97
N ALA A 7 -25.14 -5.17 -0.61
CA ALA A 7 -23.72 -5.41 -0.84
C ALA A 7 -23.38 -5.67 -2.33
N HIS A 8 -24.37 -6.10 -3.12
CA HIS A 8 -24.24 -6.40 -4.55
C HIS A 8 -25.01 -5.42 -5.47
N GLY A 9 -25.82 -4.52 -4.90
CA GLY A 9 -26.59 -3.50 -5.61
C GLY A 9 -25.75 -2.31 -6.12
N GLU A 10 -26.45 -1.32 -6.71
CA GLU A 10 -25.82 -0.11 -7.25
C GLU A 10 -25.25 0.80 -6.16
N ASP A 11 -25.97 0.90 -5.05
CA ASP A 11 -25.60 1.68 -3.88
C ASP A 11 -24.92 0.77 -2.83
N ARG A 12 -23.63 0.49 -3.02
CA ARG A 12 -22.81 -0.37 -2.13
C ARG A 12 -22.50 0.26 -0.76
N ALA A 13 -23.18 1.33 -0.37
CA ALA A 13 -23.00 2.02 0.92
C ALA A 13 -23.41 1.15 2.12
N ALA A 14 -24.48 0.36 1.94
CA ALA A 14 -25.30 -0.13 3.05
C ALA A 14 -25.21 -1.65 3.28
N GLY A 15 -24.12 -2.30 2.86
CA GLY A 15 -23.87 -3.71 3.21
C GLY A 15 -23.29 -3.83 4.62
N PRO A 16 -23.64 -4.84 5.44
CA PRO A 16 -23.11 -5.01 6.79
C PRO A 16 -21.58 -5.11 6.79
N ALA A 17 -20.93 -4.66 7.86
CA ALA A 17 -19.50 -4.90 8.07
C ALA A 17 -19.26 -6.41 8.23
N ARG A 18 -18.59 -7.02 7.24
CA ARG A 18 -18.29 -8.47 7.23
C ARG A 18 -16.88 -8.74 7.74
N GLU A 19 -16.57 -10.00 8.00
CA GLU A 19 -15.32 -10.46 8.64
C GLU A 19 -14.04 -10.32 7.81
N GLY A 20 -14.13 -10.07 6.49
CA GLY A 20 -12.92 -9.98 5.64
C GLY A 20 -11.98 -8.85 6.05
N THR A 21 -10.74 -8.88 5.57
CA THR A 21 -9.70 -7.92 6.00
C THR A 21 -9.80 -6.48 5.46
N ALA A 22 -10.69 -6.21 4.50
CA ALA A 22 -10.79 -4.91 3.82
C ALA A 22 -11.46 -3.82 4.66
N LEU A 23 -10.68 -2.88 5.17
CA LEU A 23 -11.15 -1.83 6.07
C LEU A 23 -12.18 -0.91 5.41
N LEU A 24 -11.96 -0.54 4.15
CA LEU A 24 -12.76 0.41 3.39
C LEU A 24 -13.87 -0.27 2.58
N GLN A 25 -14.31 -1.46 3.00
CA GLN A 25 -15.41 -2.17 2.36
C GLN A 25 -16.70 -1.34 2.37
N GLY A 26 -17.12 -0.90 1.18
CA GLY A 26 -18.30 -0.05 0.97
C GLY A 26 -18.01 1.46 1.03
N LEU A 27 -16.79 1.87 1.42
CA LEU A 27 -16.37 3.26 1.54
C LEU A 27 -15.45 3.71 0.39
N ALA A 28 -14.73 2.78 -0.25
CA ALA A 28 -13.78 3.12 -1.31
C ALA A 28 -14.47 3.57 -2.62
N ILE A 29 -14.10 4.76 -3.09
CA ILE A 29 -14.57 5.38 -4.35
C ILE A 29 -13.40 5.47 -5.34
N CYS A 30 -13.68 5.19 -6.61
CA CYS A 30 -12.70 5.31 -7.68
C CYS A 30 -12.49 6.78 -8.07
N GLY A 31 -11.30 7.33 -7.83
CA GLY A 31 -10.95 8.70 -8.23
C GLY A 31 -10.86 8.96 -9.74
N ARG A 32 -10.94 7.92 -10.59
CA ARG A 32 -11.00 8.07 -12.06
C ARG A 32 -12.41 8.24 -12.61
N CYS A 33 -13.40 7.57 -12.02
CA CYS A 33 -14.76 7.52 -12.57
C CYS A 33 -15.87 7.78 -11.55
N GLY A 34 -15.52 8.10 -10.30
CA GLY A 34 -16.47 8.40 -9.21
C GLY A 34 -17.29 7.21 -8.69
N ARG A 35 -17.11 6.01 -9.27
CA ARG A 35 -17.90 4.82 -8.89
C ARG A 35 -17.29 4.11 -7.69
N ARG A 36 -18.14 3.48 -6.86
CA ARG A 36 -17.66 2.65 -5.74
C ARG A 36 -16.89 1.42 -6.19
N MET A 37 -15.82 1.10 -5.45
CA MET A 37 -14.94 -0.01 -5.73
C MET A 37 -15.45 -1.32 -5.08
N THR A 38 -15.18 -2.45 -5.71
CA THR A 38 -15.36 -3.79 -5.12
C THR A 38 -14.09 -4.23 -4.42
N VAL A 39 -14.21 -5.12 -3.43
CA VAL A 39 -13.07 -5.75 -2.79
C VAL A 39 -12.79 -7.10 -3.44
N ARG A 40 -11.52 -7.40 -3.70
CA ARG A 40 -11.04 -8.76 -3.99
C ARG A 40 -10.02 -9.17 -2.94
N TYR A 41 -10.17 -10.36 -2.38
CA TYR A 41 -9.23 -10.90 -1.41
C TYR A 41 -8.19 -11.78 -2.09
N HIS A 42 -6.98 -11.73 -1.56
CA HIS A 42 -5.85 -12.54 -1.97
C HIS A 42 -5.12 -13.06 -0.74
N THR A 43 -4.63 -14.30 -0.78
CA THR A 43 -3.78 -14.82 0.30
C THR A 43 -2.33 -14.64 -0.07
N ARG A 44 -1.55 -13.91 0.75
CA ARG A 44 -0.10 -13.74 0.61
C ARG A 44 0.57 -14.24 1.88
N ARG A 45 1.43 -15.27 1.75
CA ARG A 45 2.15 -15.90 2.89
C ARG A 45 1.21 -16.27 4.05
N GLY A 46 0.03 -16.82 3.73
CA GLY A 46 -0.99 -17.21 4.72
C GLY A 46 -1.84 -16.06 5.27
N VAL A 47 -1.54 -14.81 4.92
CA VAL A 47 -2.33 -13.63 5.35
C VAL A 47 -3.29 -13.21 4.24
N GLU A 48 -4.56 -13.03 4.58
CA GLU A 48 -5.53 -12.44 3.66
C GLU A 48 -5.27 -10.94 3.52
N VAL A 49 -5.13 -10.48 2.28
CA VAL A 49 -4.96 -9.06 1.94
C VAL A 49 -5.99 -8.62 0.92
N PRO A 50 -6.57 -7.42 1.06
CA PRO A 50 -7.57 -6.90 0.16
C PRO A 50 -6.94 -6.11 -0.99
N ASP A 51 -7.58 -6.13 -2.15
CA ASP A 51 -7.37 -5.20 -3.26
C ASP A 51 -8.70 -4.51 -3.59
N TYR A 52 -8.68 -3.17 -3.70
CA TYR A 52 -9.83 -2.39 -4.15
C TYR A 52 -9.83 -2.32 -5.68
N GLN A 53 -10.91 -2.77 -6.31
CA GLN A 53 -11.03 -2.87 -7.76
C GLN A 53 -12.23 -2.09 -8.28
N CYS A 54 -12.00 -1.18 -9.21
CA CYS A 54 -13.09 -0.52 -9.92
C CYS A 54 -13.48 -1.34 -11.15
N MET A 55 -14.47 -2.24 -10.98
CA MET A 55 -14.88 -3.20 -12.01
C MET A 55 -16.17 -2.84 -12.76
N ARG A 56 -16.84 -1.72 -12.44
CA ARG A 56 -18.20 -1.47 -12.96
C ARG A 56 -18.28 -1.47 -14.49
N HIS A 57 -17.36 -0.79 -15.17
CA HIS A 57 -17.29 -0.79 -16.64
C HIS A 57 -16.98 -2.18 -17.22
N ALA A 58 -16.12 -2.96 -16.55
CA ALA A 58 -15.83 -4.33 -16.99
C ALA A 58 -17.02 -5.28 -16.82
N ILE A 59 -17.84 -5.06 -15.79
CA ILE A 59 -19.03 -5.89 -15.50
C ILE A 59 -20.20 -5.52 -16.41
N GLN A 60 -20.46 -4.22 -16.62
CA GLN A 60 -21.61 -3.75 -17.38
C GLN A 60 -21.37 -3.74 -18.88
N ASP A 61 -20.18 -3.30 -19.30
CA ASP A 61 -19.90 -2.94 -20.70
C ASP A 61 -18.89 -3.92 -21.35
N GLY A 62 -18.48 -4.97 -20.64
CA GLY A 62 -17.47 -5.94 -21.10
C GLY A 62 -16.07 -5.34 -21.32
N GLY A 63 -15.83 -4.10 -20.89
CA GLY A 63 -14.57 -3.40 -21.12
C GLY A 63 -13.45 -3.77 -20.15
N GLN A 64 -12.32 -3.05 -20.23
CA GLN A 64 -11.21 -3.23 -19.30
C GLN A 64 -11.55 -2.70 -17.90
N ARG A 65 -10.91 -3.28 -16.87
CA ARG A 65 -10.99 -2.79 -15.48
C ARG A 65 -10.40 -1.38 -15.39
N CYS A 66 -11.15 -0.44 -14.81
CA CYS A 66 -10.76 0.97 -14.72
C CYS A 66 -9.48 1.20 -13.89
N GLN A 67 -9.43 0.68 -12.66
CA GLN A 67 -8.21 0.65 -11.85
C GLN A 67 -8.28 -0.41 -10.75
N SER A 68 -7.12 -0.78 -10.21
CA SER A 68 -6.97 -1.66 -9.06
C SER A 68 -5.88 -1.13 -8.13
N VAL A 69 -6.23 -1.03 -6.84
CA VAL A 69 -5.42 -0.42 -5.79
C VAL A 69 -5.16 -1.46 -4.70
N PRO A 70 -3.89 -1.74 -4.35
CA PRO A 70 -3.56 -2.62 -3.23
C PRO A 70 -4.12 -2.07 -1.92
N GLY A 71 -4.95 -2.85 -1.24
CA GLY A 71 -5.68 -2.40 -0.05
C GLY A 71 -4.83 -2.39 1.21
N GLY A 72 -3.82 -3.26 1.33
CA GLY A 72 -3.00 -3.34 2.56
C GLY A 72 -2.34 -2.01 2.96
N VAL A 73 -1.66 -1.34 2.03
CA VAL A 73 -1.03 -0.03 2.31
C VAL A 73 -2.07 1.07 2.53
N VAL A 74 -3.20 1.00 1.83
CA VAL A 74 -4.31 1.97 1.93
C VAL A 74 -4.97 1.88 3.30
N ASP A 75 -5.34 0.68 3.73
CA ASP A 75 -6.01 0.42 5.00
C ASP A 75 -5.12 0.79 6.18
N GLN A 76 -3.82 0.47 6.10
CA GLN A 76 -2.84 0.89 7.10
C GLN A 76 -2.76 2.43 7.21
N THR A 77 -2.74 3.11 6.08
CA THR A 77 -2.63 4.58 6.03
C THR A 77 -3.88 5.25 6.58
N VAL A 78 -5.07 4.75 6.23
CA VAL A 78 -6.32 5.27 6.79
C VAL A 78 -6.43 4.96 8.28
N GLY A 79 -6.01 3.77 8.71
CA GLY A 79 -5.95 3.43 10.13
C GLY A 79 -5.06 4.39 10.92
N GLN A 80 -3.87 4.70 10.40
CA GLN A 80 -2.98 5.66 11.02
C GLN A 80 -3.59 7.07 11.07
N LEU A 81 -4.20 7.53 9.97
CA LEU A 81 -4.90 8.82 9.95
C LEU A 81 -5.96 8.90 11.06
N LEU A 82 -6.75 7.84 11.27
CA LEU A 82 -7.77 7.83 12.31
C LEU A 82 -7.18 7.87 13.72
N LEU A 83 -6.07 7.17 13.96
CA LEU A 83 -5.32 7.25 15.22
C LEU A 83 -4.78 8.65 15.50
N ASP A 84 -4.24 9.31 14.47
CA ASP A 84 -3.68 10.65 14.58
C ASP A 84 -4.76 11.72 14.75
N THR A 85 -5.96 11.47 14.22
CA THR A 85 -7.10 12.40 14.29
C THR A 85 -7.85 12.28 15.62
N LEU A 86 -8.09 11.06 16.11
CA LEU A 86 -8.85 10.80 17.33
C LEU A 86 -7.97 10.81 18.58
N THR A 87 -7.33 11.94 18.83
CA THR A 87 -6.55 12.13 20.06
C THR A 87 -7.39 12.82 21.14
N PRO A 88 -7.15 12.53 22.43
CA PRO A 88 -7.80 13.25 23.53
C PRO A 88 -7.65 14.77 23.41
N HIS A 89 -6.50 15.25 22.94
CA HIS A 89 -6.25 16.68 22.77
C HIS A 89 -7.09 17.29 21.64
N ALA A 90 -7.19 16.61 20.49
CA ALA A 90 -8.06 17.06 19.41
C ALA A 90 -9.54 17.08 19.84
N LEU A 91 -9.95 16.15 20.71
CA LEU A 91 -11.28 16.10 21.27
C LEU A 91 -11.57 17.26 22.24
N GLU A 92 -10.64 17.62 23.12
CA GLU A 92 -10.84 18.78 24.02
C GLU A 92 -11.03 20.08 23.25
N VAL A 93 -10.28 20.28 22.16
CA VAL A 93 -10.49 21.43 21.27
C VAL A 93 -11.88 21.39 20.65
N ALA A 94 -12.33 20.24 20.15
CA ALA A 94 -13.65 20.09 19.55
C ALA A 94 -14.79 20.34 20.56
N LEU A 95 -14.67 19.82 21.78
CA LEU A 95 -15.64 20.04 22.87
C LEU A 95 -15.67 21.51 23.32
N THR A 96 -14.54 22.21 23.28
CA THR A 96 -14.49 23.64 23.59
C THR A 96 -15.22 24.46 22.54
N VAL A 97 -15.02 24.15 21.25
CA VAL A 97 -15.75 24.81 20.15
C VAL A 97 -17.24 24.52 20.24
N GLU A 98 -17.63 23.28 20.57
CA GLU A 98 -19.04 22.93 20.80
C GLU A 98 -19.66 23.71 21.95
N ALA A 99 -18.95 23.87 23.08
CA ALA A 99 -19.41 24.71 24.18
C ALA A 99 -19.59 26.19 23.79
N GLU A 100 -18.73 26.73 22.92
CA GLU A 100 -18.88 28.09 22.38
C GLU A 100 -20.09 28.21 21.45
N LEU A 101 -20.34 27.20 20.61
CA LEU A 101 -21.53 27.13 19.75
C LEU A 101 -22.81 27.02 20.57
N ASP A 102 -22.83 26.22 21.63
CA ASP A 102 -23.95 26.11 22.57
C ASP A 102 -24.22 27.44 23.28
N ALA A 103 -23.17 28.14 23.72
CA ALA A 103 -23.31 29.46 24.33
C ALA A 103 -23.96 30.47 23.36
N ARG A 104 -23.49 30.52 22.11
CA ARG A 104 -24.10 31.36 21.07
C ARG A 104 -25.54 30.97 20.76
N ALA A 105 -25.84 29.67 20.76
CA ALA A 105 -27.20 29.17 20.57
C ALA A 105 -28.11 29.60 21.73
N ALA A 106 -27.63 29.55 22.97
CA ALA A 106 -28.35 30.01 24.15
C ALA A 106 -28.59 31.53 24.14
N GLU A 107 -27.63 32.34 23.71
CA GLU A 107 -27.82 33.78 23.49
C GLU A 107 -28.90 34.04 22.44
N ALA A 108 -28.87 33.32 21.32
CA ALA A 108 -29.89 33.43 20.29
C ALA A 108 -31.28 32.99 20.80
N ASP A 109 -31.37 31.94 21.61
CA ASP A 109 -32.61 31.53 22.29
C ASP A 109 -33.16 32.63 23.19
N ALA A 110 -32.30 33.22 24.03
CA ALA A 110 -32.68 34.31 24.93
C ALA A 110 -33.21 35.53 24.16
N LEU A 111 -32.61 35.87 23.02
CA LEU A 111 -33.09 36.94 22.14
C LEU A 111 -34.47 36.65 21.55
N ARG A 112 -34.70 35.42 21.06
CA ARG A 112 -36.01 34.99 20.53
C ARG A 112 -37.08 34.99 21.61
N ARG A 113 -36.76 34.46 22.80
CA ARG A 113 -37.66 34.49 23.97
C ARG A 113 -38.01 35.92 24.35
N GLY A 114 -37.03 36.82 24.41
CA GLY A 114 -37.26 38.23 24.66
C GLY A 114 -38.11 38.91 23.58
N HIS A 115 -38.02 38.47 22.32
CA HIS A 115 -38.89 38.97 21.25
C HIS A 115 -40.36 38.58 21.47
N VAL A 116 -40.61 37.32 21.84
CA VAL A 116 -41.94 36.83 22.22
C VAL A 116 -42.52 37.66 23.37
N GLU A 117 -41.76 37.88 24.45
CA GLU A 117 -42.23 38.68 25.59
C GLU A 117 -42.56 40.13 25.22
N ARG A 118 -41.74 40.79 24.39
CA ARG A 118 -42.05 42.13 23.89
C ARG A 118 -43.33 42.16 23.05
N ALA A 119 -43.53 41.15 22.20
CA ALA A 119 -44.74 41.04 21.40
C ALA A 119 -45.99 40.79 22.27
N ARG A 120 -45.87 39.97 23.33
CA ARG A 120 -46.93 39.75 24.34
C ARG A 120 -47.34 41.06 25.01
N HIS A 121 -46.36 41.80 25.55
CA HIS A 121 -46.63 43.09 26.19
C HIS A 121 -47.29 44.10 25.25
N ARG A 122 -46.88 44.14 23.98
CA ARG A 122 -47.48 45.03 22.97
C ARG A 122 -48.92 44.64 22.66
N ALA A 123 -49.22 43.35 22.50
CA ALA A 123 -50.57 42.85 22.29
C ALA A 123 -51.48 43.18 23.50
N ASP A 124 -50.98 42.99 24.73
CA ASP A 124 -51.71 43.33 25.95
C ASP A 124 -51.98 44.82 26.09
N LEU A 125 -51.00 45.68 25.76
CA LEU A 125 -51.19 47.13 25.78
C LEU A 125 -52.21 47.57 24.74
N ALA A 126 -52.14 47.05 23.51
CA ALA A 126 -53.11 47.34 22.46
C ALA A 126 -54.53 46.90 22.87
N ARG A 127 -54.66 45.71 23.46
CA ARG A 127 -55.92 45.22 24.04
C ARG A 127 -56.50 46.18 25.08
N ARG A 128 -55.69 46.62 26.04
CA ARG A 128 -56.15 47.55 27.09
C ARG A 128 -56.60 48.90 26.51
N ARG A 129 -55.90 49.41 25.49
CA ARG A 129 -56.29 50.65 24.79
C ARG A 129 -57.62 50.49 24.08
N TYR A 130 -57.81 49.39 23.34
CA TYR A 130 -59.07 49.08 22.67
C TYR A 130 -60.23 48.96 23.65
N LEU A 131 -60.06 48.23 24.76
CA LEU A 131 -61.11 48.05 25.77
C LEU A 131 -61.48 49.32 26.55
N ALA A 132 -60.62 50.35 26.52
CA ALA A 132 -60.83 51.61 27.23
C ALA A 132 -61.44 52.71 26.34
N VAL A 133 -61.61 52.48 25.04
CA VAL A 133 -62.20 53.47 24.12
C VAL A 133 -63.71 53.57 24.33
N ASP A 134 -64.25 54.79 24.23
CA ASP A 134 -65.69 55.00 24.22
C ASP A 134 -66.30 54.44 22.91
N PRO A 135 -67.36 53.59 22.97
CA PRO A 135 -68.02 53.06 21.78
C PRO A 135 -68.53 54.11 20.78
N ASP A 136 -68.84 55.33 21.24
CA ASP A 136 -69.32 56.41 20.37
C ASP A 136 -68.19 56.96 19.46
N ASN A 137 -66.92 56.74 19.81
CA ASN A 137 -65.75 57.11 19.01
C ASN A 137 -65.38 56.02 17.99
N ARG A 138 -66.32 55.67 17.12
CA ARG A 138 -66.23 54.51 16.20
C ARG A 138 -64.95 54.44 15.37
N LEU A 139 -64.50 55.56 14.77
CA LEU A 139 -63.27 55.59 13.98
C LEU A 139 -62.01 55.28 14.80
N VAL A 140 -61.98 55.71 16.06
CA VAL A 140 -60.87 55.43 16.99
C VAL A 140 -60.90 53.96 17.39
N ALA A 141 -62.09 53.42 17.68
CA ALA A 141 -62.27 52.00 18.00
C ALA A 141 -61.80 51.09 16.85
N ASP A 142 -62.20 51.37 15.60
CA ASP A 142 -61.79 50.61 14.41
C ASP A 142 -60.25 50.63 14.24
N SER A 143 -59.60 51.78 14.48
CA SER A 143 -58.14 51.89 14.42
C SER A 143 -57.43 51.10 15.52
N LEU A 144 -57.94 51.14 16.75
CA LEU A 144 -57.38 50.41 17.90
C LEU A 144 -57.59 48.90 17.78
N GLU A 145 -58.70 48.48 17.17
CA GLU A 145 -58.95 47.08 16.84
C GLU A 145 -57.93 46.59 15.79
N ALA A 146 -57.71 47.35 14.73
CA ALA A 146 -56.72 47.03 13.71
C ALA A 146 -55.30 46.94 14.31
N ASP A 147 -54.93 47.87 15.20
CA ASP A 147 -53.67 47.86 15.93
C ASP A 147 -53.53 46.63 16.84
N TRP A 148 -54.59 46.25 17.56
CA TRP A 148 -54.59 45.06 18.40
C TRP A 148 -54.46 43.78 17.56
N ASN A 149 -55.21 43.67 16.46
CA ASN A 149 -55.12 42.55 15.52
C ASN A 149 -53.73 42.44 14.88
N ASN A 150 -53.08 43.56 14.56
CA ASN A 150 -51.68 43.58 14.09
C ASN A 150 -50.72 43.09 15.18
N ALA A 151 -50.90 43.52 16.43
CA ALA A 151 -50.07 43.09 17.54
C ALA A 151 -50.24 41.59 17.87
N LEU A 152 -51.45 41.05 17.76
CA LEU A 152 -51.72 39.61 17.90
C LEU A 152 -51.04 38.78 16.81
N ARG A 153 -51.10 39.22 15.54
CA ARG A 153 -50.37 38.55 14.44
C ARG A 153 -48.86 38.56 14.64
N ALA A 154 -48.30 39.69 15.11
CA ALA A 154 -46.88 39.79 15.41
C ALA A 154 -46.47 38.87 16.57
N LEU A 155 -47.31 38.74 17.61
CA LEU A 155 -47.08 37.79 18.70
C LEU A 155 -47.09 36.34 18.21
N GLN A 156 -48.09 35.97 17.40
CA GLN A 156 -48.18 34.64 16.84
C GLN A 156 -46.94 34.29 16.01
N SER A 157 -46.51 35.17 15.11
CA SER A 157 -45.29 34.99 14.30
C SER A 157 -44.05 34.79 15.19
N ALA A 158 -43.90 35.61 16.24
CA ALA A 158 -42.77 35.48 17.16
C ALA A 158 -42.76 34.14 17.92
N GLN A 159 -43.94 33.60 18.25
CA GLN A 159 -44.07 32.30 18.92
C GLN A 159 -43.76 31.15 17.97
N GLU A 160 -44.28 31.18 16.75
CA GLU A 160 -43.99 30.18 15.71
C GLU A 160 -42.49 30.14 15.40
N ASP A 161 -41.84 31.29 15.25
CA ASP A 161 -40.39 31.40 15.04
C ASP A 161 -39.58 30.79 16.20
N TYR A 162 -40.02 31.02 17.44
CA TYR A 162 -39.38 30.46 18.63
C TYR A 162 -39.56 28.95 18.72
N GLU A 163 -40.77 28.44 18.49
CA GLU A 163 -41.07 27.00 18.51
C GLU A 163 -40.29 26.24 17.42
N HIS A 164 -40.25 26.79 16.20
CA HIS A 164 -39.45 26.23 15.11
C HIS A 164 -37.96 26.17 15.45
N ALA A 165 -37.40 27.24 16.01
CA ALA A 165 -35.99 27.29 16.39
C ALA A 165 -35.69 26.34 17.57
N SER A 166 -36.59 26.24 18.55
CA SER A 166 -36.41 25.38 19.73
C SER A 166 -36.49 23.90 19.37
N ALA A 167 -37.36 23.50 18.44
CA ALA A 167 -37.46 22.11 17.97
C ALA A 167 -36.17 21.64 17.28
N ALA A 168 -35.45 22.55 16.62
CA ALA A 168 -34.17 22.25 15.97
C ALA A 168 -33.00 22.10 16.98
N ALA A 169 -33.12 22.63 18.20
CA ALA A 169 -32.04 22.72 19.18
C ALA A 169 -31.98 21.58 20.21
N GLN A 170 -32.94 20.62 20.20
CA GLN A 170 -33.15 19.65 21.29
C GLN A 170 -32.12 18.50 21.43
N ALA A 171 -30.92 18.61 20.87
CA ALA A 171 -29.89 17.57 20.93
C ALA A 171 -28.58 18.06 21.59
N ALA A 172 -28.66 18.72 22.74
CA ALA A 172 -27.46 19.11 23.49
C ALA A 172 -26.75 17.89 24.10
N LEU A 173 -25.42 17.87 24.05
CA LEU A 173 -24.60 16.84 24.71
C LEU A 173 -24.51 17.12 26.21
N THR A 174 -24.93 16.17 27.05
CA THR A 174 -24.76 16.28 28.51
C THR A 174 -23.31 16.03 28.91
N ASP A 175 -22.90 16.55 30.08
CA ASP A 175 -21.54 16.34 30.60
C ASP A 175 -21.17 14.86 30.74
N GLN A 176 -22.14 14.02 31.15
CA GLN A 176 -21.96 12.57 31.22
C GLN A 176 -21.63 11.96 29.85
N VAL A 177 -22.25 12.46 28.78
CA VAL A 177 -21.93 12.01 27.41
C VAL A 177 -20.55 12.51 26.99
N LYS A 178 -20.20 13.77 27.31
CA LYS A 178 -18.86 14.32 27.02
C LYS A 178 -17.75 13.51 27.69
N ASP A 179 -17.92 13.13 28.95
CA ASP A 179 -16.96 12.28 29.67
C ASP A 179 -16.84 10.88 29.06
N ARG A 180 -17.95 10.31 28.60
CA ARG A 180 -17.94 9.02 27.91
C ARG A 180 -17.20 9.11 26.57
N ILE A 181 -17.35 10.20 25.83
CA ILE A 181 -16.62 10.44 24.57
C ILE A 181 -15.10 10.56 24.86
N ARG A 182 -14.71 11.24 25.94
CA ARG A 182 -13.30 11.35 26.37
C ARG A 182 -12.65 10.00 26.67
N SER A 183 -13.36 9.15 27.43
CA SER A 183 -12.89 7.78 27.69
C SER A 183 -12.70 7.00 26.39
N LEU A 184 -13.68 7.06 25.48
CA LEU A 184 -13.60 6.35 24.19
C LEU A 184 -12.42 6.81 23.33
N ALA A 185 -12.12 8.12 23.30
CA ALA A 185 -10.96 8.64 22.57
C ALA A 185 -9.62 8.17 23.17
N THR A 186 -9.55 8.04 24.50
CA THR A 186 -8.37 7.53 25.19
C THR A 186 -8.15 6.04 24.92
N ASP A 187 -9.23 5.26 24.90
CA ASP A 187 -9.18 3.81 24.68
C ASP A 187 -9.04 3.41 23.20
N PHE A 188 -9.35 4.32 22.27
CA PHE A 188 -9.40 4.04 20.84
C PHE A 188 -8.09 3.46 20.27
N PRO A 189 -6.88 4.00 20.56
CA PRO A 189 -5.64 3.44 20.04
C PRO A 189 -5.37 2.00 20.51
N ALA A 190 -5.69 1.70 21.76
CA ALA A 190 -5.54 0.37 22.34
C ALA A 190 -6.51 -0.62 21.69
N LEU A 191 -7.79 -0.24 21.55
CA LEU A 191 -8.79 -1.04 20.85
C LEU A 191 -8.45 -1.27 19.36
N TRP A 192 -7.99 -0.23 18.67
CA TRP A 192 -7.67 -0.33 17.25
C TRP A 192 -6.51 -1.31 16.98
N SER A 193 -5.48 -1.22 17.80
CA SER A 193 -4.23 -1.99 17.65
C SER A 193 -4.31 -3.41 18.25
N ASN A 194 -5.34 -3.72 19.05
CA ASN A 194 -5.51 -5.02 19.67
C ASN A 194 -5.72 -6.13 18.62
N PRO A 195 -4.86 -7.17 18.54
CA PRO A 195 -5.02 -8.28 17.60
C PRO A 195 -6.37 -9.01 17.72
N ASP A 196 -6.94 -9.09 18.92
CA ASP A 196 -8.19 -9.79 19.20
C ASP A 196 -9.43 -9.02 18.75
N THR A 197 -9.28 -7.74 18.39
CA THR A 197 -10.38 -6.94 17.85
C THR A 197 -10.77 -7.45 16.46
N PRO A 198 -12.00 -7.95 16.27
CA PRO A 198 -12.44 -8.49 14.99
C PRO A 198 -12.44 -7.43 13.90
N GLN A 199 -12.14 -7.83 12.66
CA GLN A 199 -12.13 -6.90 11.53
C GLN A 199 -13.50 -6.28 11.25
N ARG A 200 -14.59 -7.00 11.54
CA ARG A 200 -15.95 -6.43 11.49
C ARG A 200 -16.10 -5.20 12.38
N ASP A 201 -15.47 -5.17 13.55
CA ASP A 201 -15.63 -4.11 14.53
C ASP A 201 -14.72 -2.93 14.19
N ARG A 202 -13.51 -3.18 13.65
CA ARG A 202 -12.69 -2.13 13.02
C ARG A 202 -13.44 -1.40 11.91
N LYS A 203 -14.09 -2.13 11.00
CA LYS A 203 -14.90 -1.54 9.92
C LYS A 203 -16.08 -0.74 10.44
N ARG A 204 -16.74 -1.20 11.51
CA ARG A 204 -17.83 -0.45 12.16
C ARG A 204 -17.31 0.88 12.69
N MET A 205 -16.18 0.88 13.39
CA MET A 205 -15.54 2.10 13.86
C MET A 205 -15.22 3.06 12.70
N VAL A 206 -14.60 2.57 11.61
CA VAL A 206 -14.32 3.42 10.45
C VAL A 206 -15.59 4.03 9.85
N ARG A 207 -16.68 3.28 9.74
CA ARG A 207 -17.94 3.78 9.18
C ARG A 207 -18.61 4.87 10.02
N LEU A 208 -18.32 4.92 11.33
CA LEU A 208 -18.78 6.00 12.21
C LEU A 208 -17.96 7.28 12.03
N LEU A 209 -16.75 7.18 11.49
CA LEU A 209 -15.78 8.29 11.42
C LEU A 209 -15.57 8.80 10.00
N VAL A 210 -15.80 7.95 8.99
CA VAL A 210 -15.50 8.21 7.59
C VAL A 210 -16.78 8.11 6.76
N ASP A 211 -17.02 9.10 5.91
CA ASP A 211 -18.07 9.11 4.89
C ASP A 211 -17.67 8.22 3.70
N ASP A 212 -16.51 8.50 3.13
CA ASP A 212 -15.94 7.75 2.02
C ASP A 212 -14.43 8.03 1.88
N VAL A 213 -13.78 7.20 1.07
CA VAL A 213 -12.37 7.36 0.71
C VAL A 213 -12.23 7.27 -0.80
N THR A 214 -11.82 8.37 -1.44
CA THR A 214 -11.54 8.39 -2.86
C THR A 214 -10.11 7.96 -3.14
N LEU A 215 -9.94 6.92 -3.97
CA LEU A 215 -8.67 6.30 -4.31
C LEU A 215 -8.31 6.57 -5.77
N HIS A 216 -7.14 7.17 -6.02
CA HIS A 216 -6.63 7.42 -7.36
C HIS A 216 -5.20 6.92 -7.49
N LYS A 217 -4.98 5.92 -8.36
CA LYS A 217 -3.66 5.35 -8.61
C LYS A 217 -3.05 5.86 -9.92
N THR A 218 -1.90 6.51 -9.79
CA THR A 218 -1.03 7.01 -10.88
C THR A 218 0.35 6.36 -10.73
N ASP A 219 1.41 7.17 -10.56
CA ASP A 219 2.73 6.83 -10.05
C ASP A 219 2.71 6.50 -8.54
N ARG A 220 1.78 7.12 -7.80
CA ARG A 220 1.49 6.87 -6.39
C ARG A 220 0.01 6.55 -6.19
N ILE A 221 -0.37 6.16 -4.98
CA ILE A 221 -1.76 5.98 -4.59
C ILE A 221 -2.17 7.23 -3.80
N HIS A 222 -3.03 8.05 -4.38
CA HIS A 222 -3.64 9.20 -3.73
C HIS A 222 -4.92 8.75 -3.02
N LEU A 223 -5.09 9.19 -1.78
CA LEU A 223 -6.26 8.95 -0.95
C LEU A 223 -6.85 10.28 -0.53
N HIS A 224 -8.14 10.48 -0.74
CA HIS A 224 -8.89 11.60 -0.17
C HIS A 224 -9.92 11.02 0.79
N VAL A 225 -9.70 11.23 2.09
CA VAL A 225 -10.55 10.72 3.16
C VAL A 225 -11.49 11.84 3.57
N ARG A 226 -12.80 11.61 3.41
CA ARG A 226 -13.83 12.51 3.91
C ARG A 226 -14.33 12.00 5.25
N LEU A 227 -14.07 12.76 6.30
CA LEU A 227 -14.52 12.46 7.65
C LEU A 227 -15.97 12.89 7.84
N ARG A 228 -16.65 12.21 8.75
CA ARG A 228 -17.95 12.66 9.28
C ARG A 228 -17.74 14.01 9.93
N GLY A 229 -18.49 15.02 9.50
CA GLY A 229 -18.26 16.43 9.85
C GLY A 229 -17.68 17.27 8.69
N GLY A 230 -17.46 16.68 7.51
CA GLY A 230 -17.14 17.41 6.29
C GLY A 230 -15.66 17.71 6.06
N GLN A 231 -14.81 17.50 7.06
CA GLN A 231 -13.36 17.63 6.90
C GLN A 231 -12.84 16.61 5.87
N THR A 232 -11.93 17.06 4.99
CA THR A 232 -11.30 16.21 3.99
C THR A 232 -9.78 16.25 4.13
N THR A 233 -9.16 15.07 4.21
CA THR A 233 -7.70 14.92 4.31
C THR A 233 -7.17 14.18 3.10
N SER A 234 -6.12 14.72 2.48
CA SER A 234 -5.50 14.14 1.28
C SER A 234 -4.12 13.58 1.59
N LEU A 235 -3.85 12.34 1.19
CA LEU A 235 -2.62 11.60 1.45
C LEU A 235 -2.10 10.95 0.16
N ALA A 236 -0.80 10.68 0.08
CA ALA A 236 -0.19 9.99 -1.05
C ALA A 236 0.83 8.94 -0.61
N VAL A 237 0.59 7.67 -0.96
CA VAL A 237 1.44 6.54 -0.57
C VAL A 237 2.09 5.86 -1.76
N ALA A 238 3.27 5.29 -1.55
CA ALA A 238 3.97 4.57 -2.60
C ALA A 238 3.20 3.30 -3.00
N ILE A 239 3.26 2.95 -4.29
CA ILE A 239 2.70 1.68 -4.76
C ILE A 239 3.63 0.55 -4.30
N PRO A 240 3.10 -0.48 -3.59
CA PRO A 240 3.91 -1.62 -3.20
C PRO A 240 4.57 -2.29 -4.41
N PRO A 241 5.83 -2.75 -4.30
CA PRO A 241 6.53 -3.41 -5.39
C PRO A 241 5.77 -4.64 -5.88
N LYS A 242 5.84 -4.89 -7.19
CA LYS A 242 5.25 -6.08 -7.82
C LYS A 242 5.93 -7.34 -7.27
N ALA A 243 5.22 -8.46 -7.30
CA ALA A 243 5.74 -9.74 -6.79
C ALA A 243 7.11 -10.12 -7.36
N TRP A 244 7.35 -9.87 -8.66
CA TRP A 244 8.66 -10.15 -9.27
C TRP A 244 9.76 -9.23 -8.74
N GLN A 245 9.47 -7.95 -8.50
CA GLN A 245 10.44 -6.99 -7.93
C GLN A 245 10.84 -7.39 -6.51
N VAL A 246 9.87 -7.83 -5.70
CA VAL A 246 10.14 -8.34 -4.33
C VAL A 246 10.99 -9.61 -4.35
N ARG A 247 10.86 -10.44 -5.40
CA ARG A 247 11.59 -11.69 -5.55
C ARG A 247 12.92 -11.53 -6.29
N GLN A 248 13.31 -10.31 -6.66
CA GLN A 248 14.62 -10.08 -7.25
C GLN A 248 15.71 -10.25 -6.20
N THR A 249 16.77 -10.93 -6.59
CA THR A 249 18.00 -11.02 -5.80
C THR A 249 18.60 -9.62 -5.66
N HIS A 250 19.08 -9.30 -4.46
CA HIS A 250 19.67 -8.00 -4.15
C HIS A 250 20.81 -7.66 -5.14
N PRO A 251 20.93 -6.40 -5.63
CA PRO A 251 21.99 -6.00 -6.56
C PRO A 251 23.39 -6.37 -6.08
N ASP A 252 23.70 -6.19 -4.79
CA ASP A 252 25.01 -6.55 -4.23
C ASP A 252 25.31 -8.04 -4.35
N THR A 253 24.30 -8.89 -4.16
CA THR A 253 24.43 -10.33 -4.34
C THR A 253 24.63 -10.69 -5.81
N LEU A 254 24.00 -9.95 -6.73
CA LEU A 254 24.24 -10.12 -8.18
C LEU A 254 25.66 -9.69 -8.57
N ALA A 255 26.19 -8.62 -7.98
CA ALA A 255 27.58 -8.18 -8.21
C ALA A 255 28.60 -9.16 -7.59
N ALA A 256 28.27 -9.80 -6.46
CA ALA A 256 29.08 -10.88 -5.89
C ALA A 256 29.06 -12.13 -6.79
N LEU A 257 27.88 -12.52 -7.26
CA LEU A 257 27.70 -13.61 -8.22
C LEU A 257 28.50 -13.34 -9.50
N ASP A 258 28.40 -12.13 -10.04
CA ASP A 258 29.12 -11.72 -11.24
C ASP A 258 30.63 -11.86 -11.07
N ARG A 259 31.22 -11.41 -9.96
CA ARG A 259 32.65 -11.59 -9.67
C ARG A 259 33.06 -13.05 -9.48
N LEU A 260 32.26 -13.85 -8.79
CA LEU A 260 32.57 -15.26 -8.53
C LEU A 260 32.62 -16.09 -9.83
N LEU A 261 31.80 -15.74 -10.83
CA LEU A 261 31.81 -16.39 -12.14
C LEU A 261 33.11 -16.17 -12.93
N ASP A 262 34.02 -15.28 -12.51
CA ASP A 262 35.36 -15.18 -13.12
C ASP A 262 36.23 -16.39 -12.79
N THR A 263 36.02 -17.02 -11.63
CA THR A 263 36.89 -18.09 -11.11
C THR A 263 36.17 -19.40 -10.79
N CYS A 264 34.84 -19.38 -10.69
CA CYS A 264 34.05 -20.48 -10.16
C CYS A 264 32.92 -20.89 -11.12
N THR A 265 32.55 -22.18 -11.14
CA THR A 265 31.36 -22.65 -11.87
C THR A 265 30.06 -22.23 -11.18
N ASP A 266 28.91 -22.48 -11.79
CA ASP A 266 27.61 -22.11 -11.22
C ASP A 266 27.35 -22.82 -9.86
N ALA A 267 27.76 -24.09 -9.69
CA ALA A 267 27.69 -24.80 -8.40
C ALA A 267 28.65 -24.23 -7.36
N ASP A 268 29.92 -24.02 -7.73
CA ASP A 268 30.95 -23.49 -6.82
C ASP A 268 30.59 -22.05 -6.39
N THR A 269 30.01 -21.26 -7.29
CA THR A 269 29.48 -19.92 -7.03
C THR A 269 28.31 -19.97 -6.05
N ALA A 270 27.40 -20.95 -6.19
CA ALA A 270 26.29 -21.12 -5.25
C ALA A 270 26.79 -21.42 -3.82
N GLU A 271 27.78 -22.29 -3.69
CA GLU A 271 28.41 -22.61 -2.40
C GLU A 271 29.10 -21.37 -1.80
N ALA A 272 29.88 -20.65 -2.59
CA ALA A 272 30.57 -19.43 -2.14
C ALA A 272 29.58 -18.34 -1.69
N LEU A 273 28.49 -18.12 -2.43
CA LEU A 273 27.44 -17.17 -2.04
C LEU A 273 26.75 -17.58 -0.73
N ASN A 274 26.45 -18.87 -0.57
CA ASN A 274 25.83 -19.37 0.67
C ASN A 274 26.77 -19.23 1.87
N ALA A 275 28.06 -19.53 1.70
CA ALA A 275 29.09 -19.41 2.72
C ALA A 275 29.29 -17.94 3.16
N ALA A 276 29.20 -17.00 2.21
CA ALA A 276 29.21 -15.56 2.47
C ALA A 276 27.88 -15.01 3.05
N GLY A 277 26.89 -15.87 3.31
CA GLY A 277 25.62 -15.48 3.93
C GLY A 277 24.58 -14.89 2.97
N HIS A 278 24.86 -14.84 1.67
CA HIS A 278 23.89 -14.35 0.69
C HIS A 278 22.69 -15.30 0.56
N ARG A 279 21.52 -14.74 0.22
CA ARG A 279 20.29 -15.47 -0.06
C ARG A 279 19.67 -14.98 -1.37
N SER A 280 18.93 -15.85 -2.04
CA SER A 280 18.14 -15.48 -3.23
C SER A 280 17.04 -14.48 -2.87
N GLY A 281 16.42 -13.83 -3.87
CA GLY A 281 15.30 -12.91 -3.63
C GLY A 281 14.06 -13.55 -2.98
N GLU A 282 13.95 -14.88 -2.96
CA GLU A 282 12.92 -15.60 -2.19
C GLU A 282 13.37 -16.02 -0.79
N GLY A 283 14.57 -15.60 -0.35
CA GLY A 283 15.15 -15.98 0.94
C GLY A 283 15.70 -17.42 0.99
N LYS A 284 15.74 -18.12 -0.15
CA LYS A 284 16.25 -19.50 -0.24
C LYS A 284 17.78 -19.52 -0.38
N PRO A 285 18.45 -20.57 0.10
CA PRO A 285 19.85 -20.85 -0.23
C PRO A 285 20.06 -20.94 -1.75
N PHE A 286 21.22 -20.51 -2.22
CA PHE A 286 21.62 -20.64 -3.61
C PHE A 286 21.87 -22.11 -3.96
N THR A 287 21.49 -22.46 -5.19
CA THR A 287 21.82 -23.73 -5.84
C THR A 287 22.36 -23.41 -7.23
N ALA A 288 23.06 -24.34 -7.88
CA ALA A 288 23.55 -24.15 -9.25
C ALA A 288 22.44 -23.69 -10.21
N ARG A 289 21.22 -24.25 -10.06
CA ARG A 289 20.04 -23.84 -10.85
C ARG A 289 19.61 -22.38 -10.58
N ILE A 290 19.61 -21.94 -9.32
CA ILE A 290 19.27 -20.56 -8.96
C ILE A 290 20.31 -19.59 -9.52
N VAL A 291 21.60 -19.94 -9.46
CA VAL A 291 22.68 -19.14 -10.06
C VAL A 291 22.51 -19.06 -11.57
N LEU A 292 22.24 -20.18 -12.24
CA LEU A 292 21.97 -20.22 -13.68
C LEU A 292 20.78 -19.32 -14.08
N GLU A 293 19.66 -19.38 -13.34
CA GLU A 293 18.48 -18.55 -13.58
C GLU A 293 18.76 -17.06 -13.32
N ALA A 294 19.47 -16.73 -12.23
CA ALA A 294 19.86 -15.37 -11.91
C ALA A 294 20.79 -14.79 -12.97
N ARG A 295 21.76 -15.57 -13.43
CA ARG A 295 22.69 -15.23 -14.49
C ARG A 295 21.96 -14.93 -15.80
N ARG A 296 21.05 -15.82 -16.24
CA ARG A 296 20.24 -15.64 -17.46
C ARG A 296 19.33 -14.42 -17.37
N SER A 297 18.69 -14.21 -16.23
CA SER A 297 17.77 -13.09 -16.03
C SER A 297 18.47 -11.73 -16.02
N ASN A 298 19.77 -11.70 -15.74
CA ASN A 298 20.61 -10.50 -15.72
C ASN A 298 21.63 -10.44 -16.87
N ASN A 299 21.50 -11.32 -17.88
CA ASN A 299 22.40 -11.40 -19.04
C ASN A 299 23.90 -11.51 -18.69
N LEU A 300 24.23 -12.22 -17.63
CA LEU A 300 25.61 -12.43 -17.21
C LEU A 300 26.23 -13.62 -17.98
N PRO A 301 27.46 -13.52 -18.50
CA PRO A 301 28.13 -14.63 -19.17
C PRO A 301 28.48 -15.75 -18.18
N SER A 302 28.40 -17.01 -18.61
CA SER A 302 28.80 -18.13 -17.74
C SER A 302 30.30 -18.16 -17.53
N HIS A 303 30.76 -18.88 -16.49
CA HIS A 303 32.19 -19.10 -16.27
C HIS A 303 32.87 -19.69 -17.52
N ALA A 304 32.24 -20.66 -18.19
CA ALA A 304 32.71 -21.19 -19.46
C ALA A 304 32.83 -20.11 -20.55
N ASP A 305 31.82 -19.26 -20.72
CA ASP A 305 31.86 -18.17 -21.72
C ASP A 305 32.98 -17.17 -21.43
N ARG A 306 33.24 -16.89 -20.15
CA ARG A 306 34.34 -15.99 -19.73
C ARG A 306 35.71 -16.59 -20.00
N LEU A 307 35.91 -17.87 -19.67
CA LEU A 307 37.14 -18.60 -20.03
C LEU A 307 37.33 -18.65 -21.56
N ARG A 308 36.26 -18.83 -22.33
CA ARG A 308 36.30 -18.75 -23.79
C ARG A 308 36.72 -17.36 -24.27
N ALA A 309 36.19 -16.29 -23.68
CA ALA A 309 36.57 -14.92 -23.99
C ALA A 309 38.03 -14.61 -23.64
N GLN A 310 38.60 -15.29 -22.64
CA GLN A 310 40.04 -15.23 -22.30
C GLN A 310 40.93 -16.03 -23.28
N GLY A 311 40.35 -16.71 -24.27
CA GLY A 311 41.09 -17.45 -25.30
C GLY A 311 41.38 -18.91 -24.96
N LEU A 312 40.76 -19.47 -23.90
CA LEU A 312 40.92 -20.88 -23.58
C LEU A 312 40.19 -21.76 -24.59
N LEU A 313 40.80 -22.90 -24.91
CA LEU A 313 40.38 -23.82 -25.96
C LEU A 313 39.63 -25.02 -25.39
N THR A 314 38.68 -25.54 -26.16
CA THR A 314 38.03 -26.82 -25.88
C THR A 314 38.99 -27.98 -26.12
N ASN A 315 38.66 -29.16 -25.55
CA ASN A 315 39.46 -30.37 -25.73
C ASN A 315 39.70 -30.72 -27.22
N THR A 316 38.69 -30.50 -28.07
CA THR A 316 38.79 -30.75 -29.51
C THR A 316 39.68 -29.73 -30.20
N GLU A 317 39.52 -28.44 -29.91
CA GLU A 317 40.33 -27.38 -30.52
C GLU A 317 41.82 -27.50 -30.15
N ILE A 318 42.14 -27.78 -28.88
CA ILE A 318 43.54 -27.97 -28.47
C ILE A 318 44.14 -29.25 -29.05
N ALA A 319 43.36 -30.32 -29.17
CA ALA A 319 43.77 -31.55 -29.83
C ALA A 319 44.11 -31.31 -31.31
N THR A 320 43.26 -30.58 -32.02
CA THR A 320 43.51 -30.18 -33.42
C THR A 320 44.75 -29.29 -33.52
N LYS A 321 44.90 -28.30 -32.63
CA LYS A 321 46.07 -27.39 -32.63
C LYS A 321 47.39 -28.12 -32.36
N LEU A 322 47.38 -29.19 -31.57
CA LEU A 322 48.56 -29.99 -31.23
C LEU A 322 48.75 -31.24 -32.12
N GLY A 323 47.82 -31.52 -33.04
CA GLY A 323 47.89 -32.69 -33.93
C GLY A 323 47.77 -34.03 -33.19
N VAL A 324 47.06 -34.08 -32.06
CA VAL A 324 46.89 -35.29 -31.23
C VAL A 324 45.42 -35.67 -31.06
N HIS A 325 45.15 -36.88 -30.57
CA HIS A 325 43.78 -37.31 -30.27
C HIS A 325 43.28 -36.66 -28.95
N PRO A 326 41.99 -36.31 -28.81
CA PRO A 326 41.45 -35.70 -27.58
C PRO A 326 41.63 -36.52 -26.29
N SER A 327 41.85 -37.84 -26.40
CA SER A 327 42.21 -38.68 -25.23
C SER A 327 43.63 -38.39 -24.72
N THR A 328 44.56 -38.06 -25.62
CA THR A 328 45.94 -37.68 -25.27
C THR A 328 45.97 -36.38 -24.47
N ILE A 329 45.13 -35.41 -24.82
CA ILE A 329 44.96 -34.15 -24.06
C ILE A 329 44.50 -34.46 -22.63
N LYS A 330 43.49 -35.32 -22.46
CA LYS A 330 43.03 -35.75 -21.12
C LYS A 330 44.17 -36.40 -20.33
N SER A 331 44.93 -37.31 -20.93
CA SER A 331 46.10 -37.93 -20.27
C SER A 331 47.18 -36.91 -19.88
N TRP A 332 47.47 -35.92 -20.74
CA TRP A 332 48.43 -34.85 -20.44
C TRP A 332 47.95 -33.92 -19.34
N THR A 333 46.65 -33.72 -19.24
CA THR A 333 46.01 -32.98 -18.14
C THR A 333 46.19 -33.72 -16.81
N THR A 334 45.89 -35.03 -16.78
CA THR A 334 46.09 -35.86 -15.58
C THR A 334 47.56 -35.92 -15.15
N ALA A 335 48.47 -35.86 -16.12
CA ALA A 335 49.92 -35.80 -15.88
C ALA A 335 50.44 -34.40 -15.48
N GLY A 336 49.58 -33.37 -15.40
CA GLY A 336 49.97 -32.01 -15.02
C GLY A 336 50.78 -31.25 -16.08
N ILE A 337 50.77 -31.72 -17.34
CA ILE A 337 51.51 -31.11 -18.45
C ILE A 337 50.71 -29.96 -19.07
N LEU A 338 49.38 -30.08 -19.10
CA LEU A 338 48.48 -29.05 -19.62
C LEU A 338 47.68 -28.40 -18.47
N ASN A 339 47.75 -27.07 -18.41
CA ASN A 339 46.88 -26.28 -17.55
C ASN A 339 45.45 -26.34 -18.08
N SER A 340 44.52 -26.59 -17.18
CA SER A 340 43.11 -26.70 -17.52
C SER A 340 42.24 -26.15 -16.41
N HIS A 341 41.12 -25.56 -16.81
CA HIS A 341 40.17 -24.90 -15.94
C HIS A 341 38.82 -25.61 -16.04
N LYS A 342 38.13 -25.79 -14.92
CA LYS A 342 36.80 -26.40 -14.88
C LYS A 342 35.80 -25.39 -15.45
N ALA A 343 35.19 -25.70 -16.58
CA ALA A 343 34.34 -24.76 -17.29
C ALA A 343 32.90 -24.75 -16.77
N ASN A 344 32.40 -25.90 -16.32
CA ASN A 344 31.04 -26.05 -15.80
C ASN A 344 30.90 -27.21 -14.81
N ASP A 345 29.69 -27.37 -14.29
CA ASP A 345 29.34 -28.40 -13.29
C ASP A 345 29.33 -29.83 -13.86
N LYS A 346 29.45 -30.00 -15.19
CA LYS A 346 29.58 -31.32 -15.84
C LYS A 346 31.03 -31.80 -15.92
N ASN A 347 31.95 -31.12 -15.22
CA ASN A 347 33.39 -31.37 -15.28
C ASN A 347 33.99 -31.23 -16.70
N GLU A 348 33.34 -30.46 -17.58
CA GLU A 348 33.96 -30.07 -18.84
C GLU A 348 35.14 -29.13 -18.53
N ARG A 349 36.23 -29.26 -19.29
CA ARG A 349 37.46 -28.50 -19.07
C ARG A 349 37.82 -27.68 -20.29
N LEU A 350 38.28 -26.46 -20.05
CA LEU A 350 38.90 -25.60 -21.05
C LEU A 350 40.40 -25.49 -20.76
N TYR A 351 41.19 -25.33 -21.81
CA TYR A 351 42.64 -25.44 -21.76
C TYR A 351 43.29 -24.14 -22.15
N GLU A 352 44.37 -23.78 -21.45
CA GLU A 352 45.19 -22.64 -21.87
C GLU A 352 45.84 -22.95 -23.23
N PRO A 353 45.94 -21.96 -24.13
CA PRO A 353 46.66 -22.15 -25.37
C PRO A 353 48.13 -22.48 -25.05
N PRO A 354 48.68 -23.57 -25.62
CA PRO A 354 50.03 -24.00 -25.31
C PRO A 354 51.08 -22.99 -25.79
N THR A 355 52.16 -22.83 -25.04
CA THR A 355 53.33 -22.05 -25.47
C THR A 355 53.88 -22.67 -26.76
N PRO A 356 54.08 -21.88 -27.84
CA PRO A 356 54.64 -22.39 -29.08
C PRO A 356 55.98 -23.10 -28.84
N GLY A 357 56.08 -24.36 -29.25
CA GLY A 357 57.33 -25.13 -29.19
C GLY A 357 57.62 -25.87 -27.87
N ASP A 358 56.66 -26.02 -26.95
CA ASP A 358 56.89 -26.82 -25.73
C ASP A 358 57.21 -28.30 -26.08
N PRO A 359 58.43 -28.80 -25.77
CA PRO A 359 58.85 -30.15 -26.11
C PRO A 359 58.05 -31.24 -25.39
N ARG A 360 57.32 -30.92 -24.30
CA ARG A 360 56.46 -31.84 -23.55
C ARG A 360 55.17 -32.18 -24.30
N LEU A 361 54.75 -31.33 -25.24
CA LEU A 361 53.50 -31.43 -26.00
C LEU A 361 53.66 -32.11 -27.35
N THR A 362 54.71 -32.92 -27.52
CA THR A 362 54.93 -33.75 -28.72
C THR A 362 54.52 -35.20 -28.48
N ALA A 363 53.78 -35.78 -29.43
CA ALA A 363 53.47 -37.20 -29.43
C ALA A 363 54.74 -38.01 -29.77
N ARG A 364 55.39 -38.59 -28.77
CA ARG A 364 56.51 -39.54 -28.95
C ARG A 364 56.02 -40.97 -28.76
N GLN A 365 56.28 -41.83 -29.75
CA GLN A 365 56.05 -43.27 -29.67
C GLN A 365 57.08 -43.91 -28.71
N GLY A 366 56.65 -44.85 -27.86
CA GLY A 366 57.55 -45.69 -27.06
C GLY A 366 58.04 -45.16 -25.70
N SER A 367 57.67 -43.94 -25.28
CA SER A 367 58.07 -43.39 -23.97
C SER A 367 56.87 -43.03 -23.08
N PRO A 368 56.71 -43.65 -21.88
CA PRO A 368 55.67 -43.33 -20.91
C PRO A 368 55.68 -41.86 -20.53
N LEU A 369 54.50 -41.25 -20.38
CA LEU A 369 54.36 -39.81 -20.06
C LEU A 369 55.12 -39.40 -18.79
N ARG A 370 55.15 -40.26 -17.77
CA ARG A 370 55.87 -40.08 -16.50
C ARG A 370 57.39 -39.96 -16.62
N ASN A 371 57.99 -40.40 -17.74
CA ASN A 371 59.44 -40.40 -17.94
C ASN A 371 59.92 -39.20 -18.78
N ARG A 372 59.05 -38.24 -19.09
CA ARG A 372 59.37 -37.09 -19.94
C ARG A 372 59.80 -35.89 -19.08
N VAL A 373 61.07 -35.81 -18.73
CA VAL A 373 61.69 -34.64 -18.07
C VAL A 373 62.12 -33.63 -19.14
N SER A 374 62.11 -32.32 -18.83
CA SER A 374 62.67 -31.33 -19.74
C SER A 374 64.17 -31.54 -19.89
N ASN A 375 64.62 -31.91 -21.09
CA ASN A 375 66.02 -31.73 -21.44
C ASN A 375 66.26 -30.22 -21.49
N GLN A 376 67.10 -29.70 -20.59
CA GLN A 376 67.72 -28.40 -20.81
C GLN A 376 68.50 -28.47 -22.14
N PRO A 377 68.50 -27.40 -22.95
CA PRO A 377 69.30 -27.36 -24.16
C PRO A 377 70.77 -27.46 -23.76
N THR A 378 71.43 -28.52 -24.21
CA THR A 378 72.87 -28.71 -24.03
C THR A 378 73.59 -27.66 -24.89
N PRO A 379 74.41 -26.77 -24.33
CA PRO A 379 75.20 -25.87 -25.15
C PRO A 379 76.41 -26.64 -25.70
N GLY A 380 76.50 -26.71 -27.03
CA GLY A 380 77.79 -26.80 -27.72
C GLY A 380 78.17 -28.15 -28.33
N GLY A 381 78.59 -28.06 -29.59
CA GLY A 381 79.45 -29.02 -30.29
C GLY A 381 78.93 -29.41 -31.68
N ALA A 382 79.57 -29.10 -32.81
CA ALA A 382 80.90 -28.54 -32.97
C ALA A 382 81.12 -28.05 -34.43
N LEU A 383 82.09 -27.13 -34.53
CA LEU A 383 82.96 -26.72 -35.66
C LEU A 383 82.37 -25.88 -36.80
#